data_AF-A0A840A2R1-F1
#
_entry.id   AF-A0A840A2R1-F1
#
_cell.length_a   1.000
_cell.length_b   1.000
_cell.length_c   1.000
_cell.angle_alpha   90.00
_cell.angle_beta   90.00
_cell.angle_gamma   90.00
#
_symmetry.space_group_name_H-M   'P 1'
#
loop_
_entity.id
_entity.type
_entity.pdbx_description
1 polymer ?
#
loop_
_entity_poly.entity_id
_entity_poly.type
_entity_poly.pdbx_seq_one_letter_code
_entity_poly.pdbx_strand_id
1 'polypeptide(L)'
;MEPPAREFEADRFFALWAELERDVASDRPPQLDGLRDAENEPFACRPAAPDWGFAAAVLHGGKLDWAGGGWTNIFGPHAPAISPAAARAARSGRTYVVLQDRRGQAVLAALAARRHAAAWPVVGALAKASSDSALVAMVFAPSRMPGFADFAARVYRLTRSERDLLDQLMQADDLAAIAQRLALSEAAIRKRVRRLLKSTGTDRRGALFARLTRLLADESVCDWARDVGLKQALRATPAQMRLSHLLAEGASLPQAAAALGLSAHTVRDQARGVLAKAGQTRLAELPRFLAEARALVAFAEADETAPSDREGLLGATRIFHLARRQIAAADFGSPDGEPVLFVHGGMGSRRVATRLCTALQAHGYRPLGVDRPGFGLTDPAAGDPFVAAAADMAALLDALGIERVRLLARDGGAPAALAFAALHPGRVQAGVLISPRPPQAPLPGLQLIDGWIRLGAQHPGAIISTYALLRRKAGVRLTETLIRRLFGAHPADAALIEDPVWRHAAVAELLTCGARTAAGLAAEQTAYPVWRPPLLAGGAPWTVVTGGADPLWGAAQDDPWRALPGLRHVRFAEAGRFLQDTHAHEIAALL
;
A
#
# COMPACT_ATOMS: atom_id res chain seq x y z
N MET A 1 31.20 0.39 20.88
CA MET A 1 30.90 0.31 19.44
C MET A 1 30.32 -1.06 19.19
N GLU A 2 29.00 -1.18 19.18
CA GLU A 2 28.39 -2.33 18.51
C GLU A 2 28.68 -2.18 17.01
N PRO A 3 28.97 -3.28 16.28
CA PRO A 3 29.20 -3.19 14.86
C PRO A 3 27.92 -2.68 14.18
N PRO A 4 28.00 -1.90 13.10
CA PRO A 4 26.83 -1.57 12.30
C PRO A 4 26.18 -2.88 11.86
N ALA A 5 24.86 -3.00 12.02
CA ALA A 5 24.10 -4.10 11.45
C ALA A 5 24.45 -4.16 9.95
N ARG A 6 25.21 -5.18 9.56
CA ARG A 6 25.68 -5.33 8.18
C ARG A 6 24.45 -5.38 7.29
N GLU A 7 24.36 -4.44 6.35
CA GLU A 7 23.39 -4.48 5.27
C GLU A 7 23.46 -5.88 4.66
N PHE A 8 22.31 -6.54 4.48
CA PHE A 8 22.31 -7.89 3.92
C PHE A 8 22.69 -7.78 2.44
N GLU A 9 23.95 -8.07 2.13
CA GLU A 9 24.53 -7.88 0.80
C GLU A 9 23.94 -8.86 -0.22
N ALA A 10 23.69 -8.38 -1.44
CA ALA A 10 23.10 -9.19 -2.51
C ALA A 10 23.90 -10.46 -2.79
N ASP A 11 25.22 -10.37 -2.80
CA ASP A 11 26.08 -11.53 -3.04
C ASP A 11 25.99 -12.57 -1.94
N ARG A 12 25.73 -12.16 -0.69
CA ARG A 12 25.46 -13.09 0.41
C ARG A 12 24.11 -13.78 0.26
N PHE A 13 23.07 -13.07 -0.21
CA PHE A 13 21.78 -13.70 -0.55
C PHE A 13 21.95 -14.77 -1.62
N PHE A 14 22.65 -14.44 -2.72
CA PHE A 14 22.87 -15.40 -3.81
C PHE A 14 23.82 -16.54 -3.43
N ALA A 15 24.78 -16.32 -2.52
CA ALA A 15 25.62 -17.39 -1.99
C ALA A 15 24.81 -18.38 -1.13
N LEU A 16 23.97 -17.86 -0.21
CA LEU A 16 23.04 -18.68 0.59
C LEU A 16 22.03 -19.40 -0.30
N TRP A 17 21.57 -18.74 -1.37
CA TRP A 17 20.69 -19.33 -2.36
C TRP A 17 21.35 -20.49 -3.10
N ALA A 18 22.57 -20.29 -3.61
CA ALA A 18 23.32 -21.34 -4.30
C ALA A 18 23.67 -22.51 -3.37
N GLU A 19 23.81 -22.26 -2.07
CA GLU A 19 23.96 -23.30 -1.04
C GLU A 19 22.66 -24.10 -0.86
N LEU A 20 21.52 -23.41 -0.73
CA LEU A 20 20.21 -24.03 -0.65
C LEU A 20 19.89 -24.88 -1.89
N GLU A 21 20.23 -24.39 -3.09
CA GLU A 21 20.08 -25.16 -4.34
C GLU A 21 20.96 -26.42 -4.35
N ARG A 22 22.20 -26.36 -3.81
CA ARG A 22 23.08 -27.53 -3.70
C ARG A 22 22.56 -28.54 -2.68
N ASP A 23 22.03 -28.08 -1.56
CA ASP A 23 21.46 -28.96 -0.52
C ASP A 23 20.24 -29.72 -1.04
N VAL A 24 19.36 -29.01 -1.77
CA VAL A 24 18.18 -29.61 -2.41
C VAL A 24 18.55 -30.56 -3.56
N ALA A 25 19.53 -30.18 -4.40
CA ALA A 25 20.03 -31.05 -5.45
C ALA A 25 20.73 -32.32 -4.92
N SER A 26 21.15 -32.32 -3.65
CA SER A 26 21.81 -33.45 -2.98
C SER A 26 20.91 -34.21 -2.01
N ASP A 27 19.59 -33.95 -2.04
CA ASP A 27 18.55 -34.61 -1.23
C ASP A 27 18.79 -34.51 0.29
N ARG A 28 19.54 -33.48 0.73
CA ARG A 28 19.75 -33.17 2.15
C ARG A 28 18.63 -32.25 2.63
N PRO A 29 18.07 -32.47 3.84
CA PRO A 29 17.12 -31.53 4.41
C PRO A 29 17.81 -30.17 4.60
N PRO A 30 17.28 -29.07 4.01
CA PRO A 30 17.91 -27.77 4.15
C PRO A 30 17.96 -27.38 5.63
N GLN A 31 19.13 -26.92 6.11
CA GLN A 31 19.30 -26.44 7.49
C GLN A 31 18.59 -25.09 7.66
N LEU A 32 17.26 -25.14 7.82
CA LEU A 32 16.38 -23.98 7.91
C LEU A 32 16.35 -23.35 9.32
N ASP A 33 17.09 -23.87 10.29
CA ASP A 33 17.00 -23.42 11.69
C ASP A 33 17.39 -21.94 11.85
N GLY A 34 18.41 -21.47 11.11
CA GLY A 34 18.76 -20.03 11.07
C GLY A 34 17.75 -19.13 10.31
N LEU A 35 16.83 -19.73 9.54
CA LEU A 35 15.73 -19.07 8.83
C LEU A 35 14.42 -19.08 9.66
N ARG A 36 14.21 -20.12 10.47
CA ARG A 36 13.09 -20.29 11.42
C ARG A 36 13.19 -19.34 12.62
N ASP A 37 14.39 -19.03 13.07
CA ASP A 37 14.58 -18.00 14.10
C ASP A 37 14.13 -16.62 13.62
N ALA A 38 14.24 -16.34 12.31
CA ALA A 38 13.67 -15.13 11.73
C ALA A 38 12.14 -15.17 11.73
N GLU A 39 11.48 -16.32 11.48
CA GLU A 39 10.01 -16.49 11.49
C GLU A 39 9.34 -16.00 12.78
N ASN A 40 9.96 -16.21 13.93
CA ASN A 40 9.41 -15.91 15.26
C ASN A 40 9.68 -14.47 15.76
N GLU A 41 10.46 -13.68 15.03
CA GLU A 41 10.62 -12.25 15.35
C GLU A 41 9.47 -11.44 14.73
N PRO A 42 8.70 -10.68 15.54
CA PRO A 42 7.61 -9.87 15.01
C PRO A 42 8.18 -8.78 14.08
N PHE A 43 7.82 -8.84 12.78
CA PHE A 43 8.06 -7.72 11.89
C PHE A 43 7.08 -7.62 10.72
N ALA A 44 6.88 -6.33 10.48
CA ALA A 44 5.91 -5.60 9.74
C ALA A 44 5.96 -5.60 8.21
N CYS A 45 4.81 -5.73 7.56
CA CYS A 45 4.61 -5.21 6.23
C CYS A 45 3.55 -4.09 6.19
N ARG A 46 3.95 -2.95 5.59
CA ARG A 46 3.22 -1.67 5.28
C ARG A 46 3.43 -0.58 6.33
N PRO A 47 2.78 0.60 6.24
CA PRO A 47 2.72 1.61 5.17
C PRO A 47 3.74 2.74 5.46
N ALA A 48 3.96 3.72 4.57
CA ALA A 48 4.75 4.86 5.05
C ALA A 48 4.51 6.26 4.50
N ALA A 49 4.42 7.14 5.50
CA ALA A 49 4.93 8.49 5.45
C ALA A 49 6.45 8.51 5.71
N PRO A 50 7.15 9.57 5.28
CA PRO A 50 8.56 9.76 5.62
C PRO A 50 8.77 10.00 7.11
N ASP A 51 9.92 9.56 7.65
CA ASP A 51 10.27 9.65 9.09
C ASP A 51 10.07 11.04 9.69
N TRP A 52 10.39 12.09 8.92
CA TRP A 52 10.24 13.47 9.38
C TRP A 52 8.78 13.87 9.64
N GLY A 53 7.80 13.14 9.11
CA GLY A 53 6.38 13.33 9.38
C GLY A 53 5.96 12.87 10.79
N PHE A 54 6.78 12.07 11.46
CA PHE A 54 6.54 11.53 12.79
C PHE A 54 7.32 12.29 13.87
N ALA A 55 6.73 12.35 15.04
CA ALA A 55 7.35 12.77 16.28
C ALA A 55 7.12 11.72 17.36
N ALA A 56 8.15 11.46 18.16
CA ALA A 56 8.06 10.42 19.17
C ALA A 56 8.76 10.79 20.47
N ALA A 57 8.27 10.19 21.56
CA ALA A 57 8.81 10.35 22.89
C ALA A 57 8.65 9.06 23.70
N VAL A 58 9.45 8.93 24.76
CA VAL A 58 9.35 7.87 25.76
C VAL A 58 9.01 8.51 27.10
N LEU A 59 8.10 7.88 27.84
CA LEU A 59 7.66 8.33 29.15
C LEU A 59 7.82 7.24 30.21
N HIS A 60 8.30 7.64 31.38
CA HIS A 60 8.37 6.82 32.59
C HIS A 60 7.57 7.49 33.71
N GLY A 61 6.62 6.76 34.31
CA GLY A 61 5.78 7.30 35.38
C GLY A 61 4.95 8.54 34.97
N GLY A 62 4.69 8.75 33.67
CA GLY A 62 4.00 9.92 33.13
C GLY A 62 4.90 11.14 32.90
N LYS A 63 6.21 11.04 33.16
CA LYS A 63 7.21 12.08 32.88
C LYS A 63 7.98 11.72 31.60
N LEU A 64 8.37 12.75 30.85
CA LEU A 64 9.19 12.58 29.65
C LEU A 64 10.58 12.10 30.05
N ASP A 65 10.98 10.96 29.50
CA ASP A 65 12.29 10.34 29.66
C ASP A 65 13.18 10.63 28.46
N TRP A 66 12.59 10.60 27.26
CA TRP A 66 13.26 10.92 26.01
C TRP A 66 12.30 11.56 25.01
N ALA A 67 12.81 12.49 24.18
CA ALA A 67 12.08 13.08 23.06
C ALA A 67 12.96 13.14 21.81
N GLY A 68 12.39 12.78 20.66
CA GLY A 68 13.03 12.96 19.36
C GLY A 68 12.96 14.40 18.86
N GLY A 69 13.77 14.74 17.85
CA GLY A 69 13.82 16.10 17.30
C GLY A 69 12.46 16.61 16.80
N GLY A 70 11.66 15.75 16.16
CA GLY A 70 10.30 16.09 15.75
C GLY A 70 9.37 16.41 16.94
N TRP A 71 9.52 15.70 18.05
CA TRP A 71 8.73 15.96 19.27
C TRP A 71 9.05 17.33 19.87
N THR A 72 10.35 17.63 20.01
CA THR A 72 10.82 18.95 20.47
C THR A 72 10.40 20.07 19.51
N ASN A 73 10.36 19.78 18.20
CA ASN A 73 9.86 20.73 17.22
C ASN A 73 8.34 20.98 17.33
N ILE A 74 7.54 20.00 17.74
CA ILE A 74 6.10 20.25 17.92
C ILE A 74 5.85 20.95 19.27
N PHE A 75 6.40 20.41 20.35
CA PHE A 75 6.01 20.80 21.71
C PHE A 75 6.97 21.77 22.41
N GLY A 76 8.17 21.98 21.85
CA GLY A 76 9.21 22.77 22.50
C GLY A 76 10.01 21.97 23.55
N PRO A 77 10.83 22.65 24.37
CA PRO A 77 11.70 22.00 25.35
C PRO A 77 10.93 21.44 26.56
N HIS A 78 9.69 21.88 26.77
CA HIS A 78 8.84 21.43 27.86
C HIS A 78 7.82 20.42 27.35
N ALA A 79 7.85 19.22 27.92
CA ALA A 79 6.91 18.17 27.54
C ALA A 79 5.48 18.53 27.97
N PRO A 80 4.47 18.31 27.12
CA PRO A 80 3.08 18.48 27.52
C PRO A 80 2.72 17.42 28.58
N ALA A 81 1.97 17.82 29.60
CA ALA A 81 1.59 16.93 30.68
C ALA A 81 0.63 15.84 30.16
N ILE A 82 0.97 14.57 30.40
CA ILE A 82 0.11 13.43 30.10
C ILE A 82 -0.60 13.01 31.39
N SER A 83 -1.93 12.92 31.33
CA SER A 83 -2.71 12.60 32.53
C SER A 83 -2.40 11.19 33.05
N PRO A 84 -2.39 10.98 34.39
CA PRO A 84 -2.19 9.64 34.96
C PRO A 84 -3.21 8.62 34.46
N ALA A 85 -4.43 9.04 34.12
CA ALA A 85 -5.47 8.19 33.55
C ALA A 85 -5.10 7.68 32.15
N ALA A 86 -4.61 8.57 31.28
CA ALA A 86 -4.11 8.19 29.96
C ALA A 86 -2.89 7.28 30.06
N ALA A 87 -1.95 7.58 30.97
CA ALA A 87 -0.79 6.72 31.20
C ALA A 87 -1.21 5.31 31.65
N ARG A 88 -2.23 5.17 32.51
CA ARG A 88 -2.77 3.86 32.90
C ARG A 88 -3.42 3.12 31.73
N ALA A 89 -4.27 3.80 30.94
CA ALA A 89 -4.91 3.19 29.78
C ALA A 89 -3.90 2.70 28.72
N ALA A 90 -2.83 3.47 28.51
CA ALA A 90 -1.73 3.11 27.61
C ALA A 90 -0.96 1.85 28.07
N ARG A 91 -0.96 1.53 29.37
CA ARG A 91 -0.30 0.31 29.86
C ARG A 91 -1.07 -0.96 29.53
N SER A 92 -2.41 -0.90 29.45
CA SER A 92 -3.26 -2.05 29.13
C SER A 92 -3.52 -2.23 27.64
N GLY A 93 -3.19 -1.24 26.80
CA GLY A 93 -3.46 -1.27 25.37
C GLY A 93 -2.87 -0.07 24.65
N ARG A 94 -3.64 0.52 23.73
CA ARG A 94 -3.35 1.78 23.05
C ARG A 94 -4.38 2.82 23.49
N THR A 95 -3.98 4.07 23.64
CA THR A 95 -4.89 5.20 23.94
C THR A 95 -4.46 6.44 23.16
N TYR A 96 -5.39 7.36 22.96
CA TYR A 96 -5.13 8.63 22.30
C TYR A 96 -5.34 9.79 23.26
N VAL A 97 -4.52 10.84 23.15
CA VAL A 97 -4.64 12.07 23.92
C VAL A 97 -4.45 13.28 23.03
N VAL A 98 -5.19 14.34 23.31
CA VAL A 98 -4.97 15.64 22.66
C VAL A 98 -3.95 16.42 23.49
N LEU A 99 -2.86 16.82 22.85
CA LEU A 99 -1.80 17.65 23.42
C LEU A 99 -1.84 19.03 22.76
N GLN A 100 -1.29 20.04 23.44
CA GLN A 100 -1.12 21.37 22.87
C GLN A 100 0.32 21.51 22.39
N ASP A 101 0.51 21.91 21.13
CA ASP A 101 1.82 22.26 20.61
C ASP A 101 2.34 23.58 21.23
N ARG A 102 3.58 23.98 20.90
CA ARG A 102 4.19 25.21 21.43
C ARG A 102 3.47 26.52 21.06
N ARG A 103 2.43 26.44 20.23
CA ARG A 103 1.58 27.57 19.80
C ARG A 103 0.17 27.49 20.39
N GLY A 104 -0.10 26.49 21.24
CA GLY A 104 -1.42 26.27 21.83
C GLY A 104 -2.43 25.70 20.84
N GLN A 105 -1.99 25.00 19.78
CA GLN A 105 -2.86 24.28 18.87
C GLN A 105 -2.90 22.80 19.21
N ALA A 106 -4.09 22.20 19.13
CA ALA A 106 -4.27 20.80 19.45
C ALA A 106 -3.63 19.87 18.42
N VAL A 107 -3.00 18.82 18.92
CA VAL A 107 -2.35 17.72 18.20
C VAL A 107 -2.74 16.41 18.85
N LEU A 108 -3.19 15.43 18.06
CA LEU A 108 -3.46 14.10 18.59
C LEU A 108 -2.15 13.34 18.77
N ALA A 109 -2.02 12.62 19.88
CA ALA A 109 -0.91 11.72 20.16
C ALA A 109 -1.45 10.33 20.50
N ALA A 110 -0.83 9.28 19.97
CA ALA A 110 -1.04 7.90 20.35
C ALA A 110 -0.06 7.54 21.47
N LEU A 111 -0.55 6.82 22.49
CA LEU A 111 0.26 6.29 23.59
C LEU A 111 0.01 4.81 23.79
N ALA A 112 1.08 4.05 23.97
CA ALA A 112 1.00 2.64 24.31
C ALA A 112 2.26 2.17 25.05
N ALA A 113 2.15 1.09 25.82
CA ALA A 113 3.33 0.39 26.31
C ALA A 113 4.18 -0.14 25.14
N ARG A 114 5.49 -0.30 25.36
CA ARG A 114 6.45 -0.76 24.33
C ARG A 114 5.94 -1.96 23.52
N ARG A 115 5.37 -2.97 24.17
CA ARG A 115 4.84 -4.17 23.50
C ARG A 115 3.72 -3.89 22.48
N HIS A 116 2.88 -2.89 22.74
CA HIS A 116 1.79 -2.50 21.83
C HIS A 116 2.22 -1.45 20.81
N ALA A 117 3.29 -0.71 21.10
CA ALA A 117 3.91 0.24 20.19
C ALA A 117 5.00 -0.40 19.32
N ALA A 118 5.31 -1.69 19.51
CA ALA A 118 6.40 -2.39 18.83
C ALA A 118 6.30 -2.29 17.29
N ALA A 119 5.08 -2.16 16.80
CA ALA A 119 4.75 -2.01 15.40
C ALA A 119 4.80 -0.58 14.87
N TRP A 120 5.00 0.45 15.70
CA TRP A 120 4.91 1.86 15.28
C TRP A 120 6.18 2.34 14.55
N PRO A 121 6.08 3.34 13.64
CA PRO A 121 7.18 3.78 12.78
C PRO A 121 8.06 4.80 13.52
N VAL A 122 8.41 4.49 14.78
CA VAL A 122 9.14 5.36 15.70
C VAL A 122 10.29 4.59 16.37
N VAL A 123 11.08 3.90 15.55
CA VAL A 123 12.17 2.99 15.96
C VAL A 123 13.11 3.64 16.98
N GLY A 124 13.44 4.91 16.79
CA GLY A 124 14.27 5.66 17.74
C GLY A 124 13.68 5.74 19.15
N ALA A 125 12.36 5.91 19.28
CA ALA A 125 11.69 5.89 20.58
C ALA A 125 11.62 4.47 21.16
N LEU A 126 11.36 3.46 20.33
CA LEU A 126 11.30 2.06 20.76
C LEU A 126 12.64 1.56 21.30
N ALA A 127 13.76 2.02 20.71
CA ALA A 127 15.10 1.73 21.20
C ALA A 127 15.41 2.41 22.55
N LYS A 128 14.77 3.54 22.86
CA LYS A 128 14.94 4.27 24.13
C LYS A 128 14.02 3.78 25.25
N ALA A 129 12.91 3.15 24.91
CA ALA A 129 12.02 2.49 25.86
C ALA A 129 12.66 1.19 26.39
N SER A 130 13.54 1.31 27.39
CA SER A 130 14.33 0.18 27.92
C SER A 130 13.59 -0.71 28.93
N SER A 131 12.43 -0.27 29.44
CA SER A 131 11.64 -1.01 30.42
C SER A 131 10.23 -1.32 29.93
N ASP A 132 9.63 -2.42 30.41
CA ASP A 132 8.21 -2.76 30.12
C ASP A 132 7.22 -1.77 30.74
N SER A 133 7.70 -0.94 31.68
CA SER A 133 6.93 0.15 32.29
C SER A 133 6.92 1.44 31.45
N ALA A 134 7.76 1.50 30.40
CA ALA A 134 7.87 2.62 29.48
C ALA A 134 6.64 2.75 28.59
N LEU A 135 6.19 3.98 28.42
CA LEU A 135 5.19 4.33 27.42
C LEU A 135 5.86 5.01 26.24
N VAL A 136 5.50 4.59 25.05
CA VAL A 136 5.90 5.22 23.80
C VAL A 136 4.77 6.14 23.36
N ALA A 137 5.11 7.38 23.02
CA ALA A 137 4.20 8.33 22.42
C ALA A 137 4.58 8.58 20.96
N MET A 138 3.58 8.57 20.08
CA MET A 138 3.72 8.88 18.67
C MET A 138 2.76 9.99 18.27
N VAL A 139 3.24 10.90 17.45
CA VAL A 139 2.47 11.97 16.82
C VAL A 139 2.78 11.97 15.33
N PHE A 140 1.74 12.16 14.53
CA PHE A 140 1.85 12.39 13.09
C PHE A 140 1.22 13.74 12.79
N ALA A 141 2.06 14.76 12.64
CA ALA A 141 1.64 16.14 12.42
C ALA A 141 2.56 16.79 11.38
N PRO A 142 2.60 16.26 10.15
CA PRO A 142 3.55 16.70 9.13
C PRO A 142 3.41 18.19 8.82
N SER A 143 2.22 18.80 8.96
CA SER A 143 2.04 20.25 8.74
C SER A 143 2.85 21.14 9.69
N ARG A 144 3.38 20.58 10.79
CA ARG A 144 4.22 21.26 11.78
C ARG A 144 5.71 20.99 11.58
N MET A 145 6.07 20.24 10.54
CA MET A 145 7.43 19.78 10.30
C MET A 145 8.07 20.51 9.14
N PRO A 146 9.39 20.82 9.21
CA PRO A 146 10.08 21.55 8.15
C PRO A 146 10.00 20.90 6.76
N GLY A 147 9.91 19.56 6.69
CA GLY A 147 9.87 18.82 5.43
C GLY A 147 8.56 18.95 4.62
N PHE A 148 7.50 19.53 5.19
CA PHE A 148 6.17 19.52 4.57
C PHE A 148 6.03 20.42 3.36
N ALA A 149 6.56 21.64 3.44
CA ALA A 149 6.56 22.55 2.30
C ALA A 149 7.44 22.01 1.16
N ASP A 150 8.55 21.34 1.50
CA ASP A 150 9.44 20.72 0.52
C ASP A 150 8.80 19.52 -0.16
N PHE A 151 8.05 18.71 0.60
CA PHE A 151 7.23 17.63 0.06
C PHE A 151 6.21 18.16 -0.94
N ALA A 152 5.39 19.14 -0.53
CA ALA A 152 4.39 19.74 -1.41
C ALA A 152 5.01 20.38 -2.66
N ALA A 153 6.19 21.00 -2.53
CA ALA A 153 6.91 21.59 -3.65
C ALA A 153 7.35 20.55 -4.67
N ARG A 154 7.77 19.35 -4.25
CA ARG A 154 8.08 18.25 -5.17
C ARG A 154 6.84 17.70 -5.84
N VAL A 155 5.81 17.36 -5.06
CA VAL A 155 4.55 16.77 -5.55
C VAL A 155 3.89 17.63 -6.63
N TYR A 156 3.77 18.93 -6.37
CA TYR A 156 3.07 19.86 -7.25
C TYR A 156 3.99 20.69 -8.12
N ARG A 157 5.31 20.41 -8.10
CA ARG A 157 6.34 21.19 -8.81
C ARG A 157 6.24 22.69 -8.52
N LEU A 158 6.05 23.04 -7.26
CA LEU A 158 5.88 24.44 -6.85
C LEU A 158 7.17 25.22 -7.06
N THR A 159 7.03 26.48 -7.44
CA THR A 159 8.14 27.43 -7.47
C THR A 159 8.66 27.70 -6.05
N ARG A 160 9.90 28.20 -5.92
CA ARG A 160 10.47 28.59 -4.62
C ARG A 160 9.56 29.56 -3.85
N SER A 161 8.97 30.53 -4.55
CA SER A 161 8.07 31.51 -3.92
C SER A 161 6.74 30.92 -3.45
N GLU A 162 6.24 29.88 -4.11
CA GLU A 162 5.03 29.15 -3.69
C GLU A 162 5.31 28.20 -2.54
N ARG A 163 6.47 27.55 -2.54
CA ARG A 163 6.98 26.74 -1.42
C ARG A 163 7.13 27.60 -0.16
N ASP A 164 7.76 28.76 -0.28
CA ASP A 164 7.98 29.67 0.86
C ASP A 164 6.64 30.26 1.35
N LEU A 165 5.71 30.56 0.45
CA LEU A 165 4.35 30.95 0.83
C LEU A 165 3.62 29.82 1.57
N LEU A 166 3.74 28.58 1.11
CA LEU A 166 3.13 27.42 1.78
C LEU A 166 3.73 27.22 3.18
N ASP A 167 5.04 27.33 3.34
CA ASP A 167 5.68 27.28 4.65
C ASP A 167 5.14 28.38 5.58
N GLN A 168 5.01 29.62 5.10
CA GLN A 168 4.41 30.70 5.88
C GLN A 168 2.94 30.45 6.22
N LEU A 169 2.16 29.85 5.31
CA LEU A 169 0.78 29.45 5.58
C LEU A 169 0.68 28.35 6.65
N MET A 170 1.73 27.55 6.85
CA MET A 170 1.76 26.51 7.89
C MET A 170 2.11 27.14 9.23
N GLN A 171 2.92 28.20 9.16
CA GLN A 171 3.47 28.83 10.32
C GLN A 171 2.64 29.98 10.88
N ALA A 172 1.75 30.60 10.10
CA ALA A 172 0.99 31.77 10.51
C ALA A 172 -0.52 31.56 10.31
N ASP A 173 -1.27 31.91 11.36
CA ASP A 173 -2.73 31.80 11.35
C ASP A 173 -3.40 32.94 10.55
N ASP A 174 -2.67 34.02 10.29
CA ASP A 174 -3.18 35.26 9.69
C ASP A 174 -2.41 35.69 8.44
N LEU A 175 -3.14 36.05 7.39
CA LEU A 175 -2.59 36.55 6.13
C LEU A 175 -1.88 37.89 6.31
N ALA A 176 -2.29 38.73 7.27
CA ALA A 176 -1.62 40.00 7.54
C ALA A 176 -0.21 39.79 8.10
N ALA A 177 -0.03 38.82 9.01
CA ALA A 177 1.28 38.43 9.53
C ALA A 177 2.20 37.87 8.42
N ILE A 178 1.64 37.10 7.48
CA ILE A 178 2.40 36.59 6.32
C ILE A 178 2.80 37.74 5.40
N ALA A 179 1.88 38.67 5.14
CA ALA A 179 2.12 39.85 4.31
C ALA A 179 3.28 40.70 4.87
N GLN A 180 3.30 40.92 6.19
CA GLN A 180 4.37 41.63 6.86
C GLN A 180 5.73 40.90 6.74
N ARG A 181 5.78 39.58 7.01
CA ARG A 181 7.03 38.79 6.91
C ARG A 181 7.61 38.75 5.50
N LEU A 182 6.74 38.70 4.49
CA LEU A 182 7.14 38.63 3.09
C LEU A 182 7.30 40.02 2.45
N ALA A 183 7.11 41.11 3.21
CA ALA A 183 7.13 42.49 2.72
C ALA A 183 6.21 42.72 1.50
N LEU A 184 4.98 42.19 1.57
CA LEU A 184 3.97 42.28 0.52
C LEU A 184 2.66 42.85 1.06
N SER A 185 1.78 43.34 0.18
CA SER A 185 0.41 43.69 0.57
C SER A 185 -0.44 42.44 0.80
N GLU A 186 -1.44 42.54 1.68
CA GLU A 186 -2.37 41.43 1.93
C GLU A 186 -3.12 41.00 0.65
N ALA A 187 -3.46 41.96 -0.22
CA ALA A 187 -4.05 41.69 -1.52
C ALA A 187 -3.14 40.85 -2.43
N ALA A 188 -1.82 41.12 -2.41
CA ALA A 188 -0.83 40.34 -3.15
C ALA A 188 -0.72 38.92 -2.60
N ILE A 189 -0.71 38.75 -1.26
CA ILE A 189 -0.71 37.41 -0.63
C ILE A 189 -1.97 36.64 -1.03
N ARG A 190 -3.17 37.22 -0.89
CA ARG A 190 -4.44 36.58 -1.29
C ARG A 190 -4.43 36.13 -2.75
N LYS A 191 -3.82 36.90 -3.66
CA LYS A 191 -3.67 36.53 -5.08
C LYS A 191 -2.75 35.32 -5.24
N ARG A 192 -1.61 35.28 -4.52
CA ARG A 192 -0.67 34.15 -4.57
C ARG A 192 -1.27 32.88 -3.96
N VAL A 193 -1.99 32.98 -2.84
CA VAL A 193 -2.71 31.84 -2.22
C VAL A 193 -3.72 31.25 -3.20
N ARG A 194 -4.52 32.10 -3.88
CA ARG A 194 -5.47 31.63 -4.91
C ARG A 194 -4.78 30.90 -6.06
N ARG A 195 -3.61 31.37 -6.49
CA ARG A 195 -2.82 30.70 -7.52
C ARG A 195 -2.32 29.33 -7.04
N LEU A 196 -1.78 29.25 -5.83
CA LEU A 196 -1.32 28.01 -5.20
C LEU A 196 -2.45 26.98 -5.05
N LEU A 197 -3.63 27.41 -4.62
CA LEU A 197 -4.81 26.54 -4.54
C LEU A 197 -5.20 26.01 -5.93
N LYS A 198 -5.24 26.90 -6.93
CA LYS A 198 -5.54 26.51 -8.31
C LYS A 198 -4.50 25.52 -8.89
N SER A 199 -3.21 25.75 -8.67
CA SER A 199 -2.14 24.88 -9.19
C SER A 199 -2.12 23.50 -8.53
N THR A 200 -2.65 23.39 -7.32
CA THR A 200 -2.78 22.13 -6.56
C THR A 200 -4.15 21.46 -6.77
N GLY A 201 -5.01 22.02 -7.63
CA GLY A 201 -6.36 21.51 -7.89
C GLY A 201 -7.27 21.55 -6.66
N THR A 202 -7.08 22.53 -5.78
CA THR A 202 -7.89 22.75 -4.58
C THR A 202 -8.51 24.13 -4.59
N ASP A 203 -9.61 24.32 -3.85
CA ASP A 203 -10.35 25.59 -3.80
C ASP A 203 -10.11 26.36 -2.49
N ARG A 204 -9.56 25.69 -1.46
CA ARG A 204 -9.36 26.26 -0.12
C ARG A 204 -8.20 25.60 0.64
N ARG A 205 -7.63 26.34 1.60
CA ARG A 205 -6.47 25.90 2.42
C ARG A 205 -6.69 24.54 3.09
N GLY A 206 -7.86 24.34 3.70
CA GLY A 206 -8.17 23.06 4.36
C GLY A 206 -8.19 21.86 3.41
N ALA A 207 -8.62 22.05 2.16
CA ALA A 207 -8.61 20.99 1.14
C ALA A 207 -7.19 20.69 0.65
N LEU A 208 -6.35 21.73 0.50
CA LEU A 208 -4.92 21.56 0.21
C LEU A 208 -4.23 20.72 1.29
N PHE A 209 -4.49 21.00 2.57
CA PHE A 209 -3.89 20.22 3.68
C PHE A 209 -4.39 18.80 3.75
N ALA A 210 -5.70 18.60 3.69
CA ALA A 210 -6.30 17.27 3.61
C ALA A 210 -5.64 16.42 2.52
N ARG A 211 -5.52 17.00 1.31
CA ARG A 211 -4.93 16.34 0.15
C ARG A 211 -3.44 16.05 0.33
N LEU A 212 -2.66 17.01 0.82
CA LEU A 212 -1.22 16.82 1.08
C LEU A 212 -0.96 15.79 2.17
N THR A 213 -1.70 15.83 3.27
CA THR A 213 -1.59 14.86 4.36
C THR A 213 -1.97 13.46 3.88
N ARG A 214 -3.01 13.33 3.05
CA ARG A 214 -3.43 12.07 2.45
C ARG A 214 -2.37 11.51 1.48
N LEU A 215 -1.81 12.35 0.62
CA LEU A 215 -0.70 11.96 -0.27
C LEU A 215 0.53 11.53 0.51
N LEU A 216 0.83 12.21 1.62
CA LEU A 216 1.97 11.90 2.48
C LEU A 216 1.76 10.62 3.30
N ALA A 217 0.52 10.33 3.70
CA ALA A 217 0.18 9.18 4.53
C ALA A 217 -0.17 7.91 3.73
N ASP A 218 -0.12 7.95 2.39
CA ASP A 218 -0.67 6.94 1.47
C ASP A 218 -2.22 6.86 1.53
N GLU A 219 -2.91 6.96 0.39
CA GLU A 219 -4.38 6.95 0.32
C GLU A 219 -5.00 5.67 0.92
N SER A 220 -4.29 4.54 0.85
CA SER A 220 -4.74 3.25 1.38
C SER A 220 -4.75 3.18 2.92
N VAL A 221 -4.05 4.10 3.60
CA VAL A 221 -3.97 4.22 5.06
C VAL A 221 -5.20 4.95 5.62
N CYS A 222 -5.68 5.96 4.89
CA CYS A 222 -6.81 6.79 5.31
C CYS A 222 -8.18 6.09 5.20
N ASP A 223 -8.27 5.01 4.43
CA ASP A 223 -9.50 4.24 4.24
C ASP A 223 -9.72 3.15 5.31
N TRP A 224 -8.66 2.69 5.97
CA TRP A 224 -8.73 1.68 7.03
C TRP A 224 -9.16 2.26 8.39
N ALA A 225 -8.72 3.47 8.73
CA ALA A 225 -9.04 4.11 10.02
C ALA A 225 -10.49 4.63 10.16
N ARG A 226 -11.42 4.14 9.33
CA ARG A 226 -12.62 4.93 9.03
C ARG A 226 -13.55 5.23 10.19
N ASP A 227 -13.75 4.38 11.22
CA ASP A 227 -14.78 4.76 12.22
C ASP A 227 -14.62 4.28 13.67
N VAL A 228 -13.70 3.40 14.03
CA VAL A 228 -13.58 2.93 15.43
C VAL A 228 -12.52 3.70 16.19
N GLY A 229 -11.27 3.71 15.71
CA GLY A 229 -10.14 4.35 16.36
C GLY A 229 -10.30 5.86 16.54
N LEU A 230 -10.60 6.58 15.46
CA LEU A 230 -10.78 8.04 15.51
C LEU A 230 -12.03 8.44 16.31
N LYS A 231 -13.09 7.63 16.26
CA LYS A 231 -14.29 7.82 17.10
C LYS A 231 -13.98 7.63 18.58
N GLN A 232 -13.16 6.63 18.94
CA GLN A 232 -12.68 6.44 20.31
C GLN A 232 -11.78 7.59 20.75
N ALA A 233 -10.83 8.00 19.90
CA ALA A 233 -9.90 9.09 20.15
C ALA A 233 -10.62 10.41 20.43
N LEU A 234 -11.62 10.75 19.61
CA LEU A 234 -12.39 12.00 19.74
C LEU A 234 -13.61 11.87 20.65
N ARG A 235 -13.97 10.65 21.08
CA ARG A 235 -15.26 10.36 21.73
C ARG A 235 -16.44 10.93 20.95
N ALA A 236 -16.38 10.84 19.62
CA ALA A 236 -17.35 11.43 18.71
C ALA A 236 -18.61 10.57 18.57
N THR A 237 -19.76 11.20 18.29
CA THR A 237 -20.97 10.46 17.92
C THR A 237 -20.89 9.98 16.47
N PRO A 238 -21.68 8.98 16.04
CA PRO A 238 -21.72 8.56 14.64
C PRO A 238 -22.03 9.71 13.66
N ALA A 239 -22.91 10.63 14.03
CA ALA A 239 -23.22 11.81 13.23
C ALA A 239 -22.01 12.76 13.10
N GLN A 240 -21.32 13.00 14.21
CA GLN A 240 -20.09 13.79 14.22
C GLN A 240 -18.97 13.14 13.38
N MET A 241 -18.89 11.81 13.36
CA MET A 241 -17.90 11.10 12.54
C MET A 241 -18.14 11.25 11.03
N ARG A 242 -19.40 11.15 10.58
CA ARG A 242 -19.75 11.41 9.17
C ARG A 242 -19.34 12.82 8.73
N LEU A 243 -19.57 13.82 9.57
CA LEU A 243 -19.09 15.18 9.33
C LEU A 243 -17.56 15.26 9.34
N SER A 244 -16.91 14.68 10.35
CA SER A 244 -15.45 14.67 10.47
C SER A 244 -14.76 14.07 9.24
N HIS A 245 -15.33 13.02 8.66
CA HIS A 245 -14.80 12.41 7.44
C HIS A 245 -14.81 13.40 6.26
N LEU A 246 -15.94 14.07 6.02
CA LEU A 246 -16.06 15.07 4.96
C LEU A 246 -15.10 16.25 5.18
N LEU A 247 -14.97 16.72 6.43
CA LEU A 247 -14.04 17.80 6.76
C LEU A 247 -12.57 17.37 6.58
N ALA A 248 -12.22 16.14 6.96
CA ALA A 248 -10.89 15.55 6.77
C ALA A 248 -10.52 15.36 5.30
N GLU A 249 -11.51 15.16 4.42
CA GLU A 249 -11.36 15.13 2.95
C GLU A 249 -11.34 16.53 2.33
N GLY A 250 -11.48 17.58 3.14
CA GLY A 250 -11.46 18.94 2.62
C GLY A 250 -12.80 19.45 2.11
N ALA A 251 -13.95 18.92 2.54
CA ALA A 251 -15.26 19.55 2.34
C ALA A 251 -15.47 20.78 3.26
N SER A 252 -16.06 21.84 2.72
CA SER A 252 -16.52 23.01 3.50
C SER A 252 -17.78 22.66 4.31
N LEU A 253 -18.13 23.47 5.31
CA LEU A 253 -19.37 23.24 6.08
C LEU A 253 -20.63 23.24 5.18
N PRO A 254 -20.78 24.13 4.17
CA PRO A 254 -21.89 24.05 3.22
C PRO A 254 -21.87 22.78 2.36
N GLN A 255 -20.70 22.38 1.84
CA GLN A 255 -20.57 21.13 1.07
C GLN A 255 -20.90 19.91 1.92
N ALA A 256 -20.45 19.89 3.18
CA ALA A 256 -20.76 18.82 4.12
C ALA A 256 -22.25 18.79 4.48
N ALA A 257 -22.89 19.95 4.63
CA ALA A 257 -24.34 20.05 4.85
C ALA A 257 -25.13 19.48 3.67
N ALA A 258 -24.74 19.84 2.44
CA ALA A 258 -25.34 19.27 1.23
C ALA A 258 -25.13 17.75 1.14
N ALA A 259 -23.90 17.27 1.34
CA ALA A 259 -23.57 15.85 1.27
C ALA A 259 -24.26 14.99 2.34
N LEU A 260 -24.52 15.55 3.54
CA LEU A 260 -25.19 14.85 4.63
C LEU A 260 -26.72 15.01 4.61
N GLY A 261 -27.27 15.85 3.73
CA GLY A 261 -28.70 16.20 3.73
C GLY A 261 -29.13 16.91 5.02
N LEU A 262 -28.26 17.74 5.61
CA LEU A 262 -28.50 18.43 6.89
C LEU A 262 -28.54 19.95 6.71
N SER A 263 -29.20 20.65 7.66
CA SER A 263 -29.18 22.11 7.66
C SER A 263 -27.79 22.67 7.98
N ALA A 264 -27.47 23.85 7.45
CA ALA A 264 -26.21 24.54 7.74
C ALA A 264 -26.04 24.85 9.24
N HIS A 265 -27.14 25.05 9.97
CA HIS A 265 -27.12 25.22 11.43
C HIS A 265 -26.70 23.93 12.13
N THR A 266 -27.34 22.80 11.80
CA THR A 266 -27.04 21.48 12.37
C THR A 266 -25.59 21.07 12.13
N VAL A 267 -25.07 21.25 10.91
CA VAL A 267 -23.66 20.94 10.61
C VAL A 267 -22.71 21.85 11.39
N ARG A 268 -23.02 23.13 11.56
CA ARG A 268 -22.20 24.05 12.35
C ARG A 268 -22.15 23.66 13.82
N ASP A 269 -23.26 23.22 14.39
CA ASP A 269 -23.30 22.77 15.79
C ASP A 269 -22.58 21.44 15.98
N GLN A 270 -22.73 20.49 15.04
CA GLN A 270 -21.92 19.27 15.05
C GLN A 270 -20.42 19.60 14.93
N ALA A 271 -20.03 20.52 14.05
CA ALA A 271 -18.64 20.95 13.89
C ALA A 271 -18.10 21.59 15.18
N ARG A 272 -18.88 22.41 15.89
CA ARG A 272 -18.51 22.97 17.21
C ARG A 272 -18.33 21.87 18.26
N GLY A 273 -19.19 20.84 18.24
CA GLY A 273 -19.06 19.68 19.12
C GLY A 273 -17.77 18.89 18.86
N VAL A 274 -17.41 18.68 17.58
CA VAL A 274 -16.12 18.05 17.22
C VAL A 274 -14.95 18.95 17.59
N LEU A 275 -15.06 20.26 17.34
CA LEU A 275 -14.04 21.26 17.67
C LEU A 275 -13.67 21.20 19.16
N ALA A 276 -14.66 21.19 20.05
CA ALA A 276 -14.45 21.09 21.50
C ALA A 276 -13.78 19.77 21.89
N LYS A 277 -14.21 18.64 21.30
CA LYS A 277 -13.63 17.31 21.55
C LYS A 277 -12.19 17.18 21.02
N ALA A 278 -11.89 17.87 19.93
CA ALA A 278 -10.57 17.96 19.33
C ALA A 278 -9.64 18.91 20.12
N GLY A 279 -10.12 19.61 21.15
CA GLY A 279 -9.34 20.61 21.88
C GLY A 279 -8.94 21.82 21.03
N GLN A 280 -9.66 22.06 19.93
CA GLN A 280 -9.41 23.17 19.01
C GLN A 280 -10.29 24.37 19.38
N THR A 281 -9.85 25.58 19.05
CA THR A 281 -10.61 26.82 19.31
C THR A 281 -11.18 27.45 18.04
N ARG A 282 -10.66 27.08 16.86
CA ARG A 282 -11.04 27.67 15.57
C ARG A 282 -11.51 26.60 14.58
N LEU A 283 -12.70 26.79 14.02
CA LEU A 283 -13.27 25.87 13.01
C LEU A 283 -12.40 25.70 11.75
N ALA A 284 -11.59 26.70 11.42
CA ALA A 284 -10.68 26.63 10.28
C ALA A 284 -9.58 25.57 10.43
N GLU A 285 -9.22 25.19 11.66
CA GLU A 285 -8.18 24.20 11.95
C GLU A 285 -8.69 22.75 11.88
N LEU A 286 -10.01 22.58 11.92
CA LEU A 286 -10.63 21.28 12.05
C LEU A 286 -10.30 20.32 10.87
N PRO A 287 -10.32 20.76 9.59
CA PRO A 287 -9.92 19.91 8.47
C PRO A 287 -8.49 19.36 8.59
N ARG A 288 -7.54 20.23 8.95
CA ARG A 288 -6.13 19.88 9.11
C ARG A 288 -5.94 18.88 10.26
N PHE A 289 -6.49 19.20 11.42
CA PHE A 289 -6.43 18.32 12.59
C PHE A 289 -7.04 16.95 12.31
N LEU A 290 -8.21 16.89 11.66
CA LEU A 290 -8.89 15.63 11.38
C LEU A 290 -8.13 14.77 10.35
N ALA A 291 -7.51 15.39 9.34
CA ALA A 291 -6.68 14.67 8.38
C ALA A 291 -5.46 14.02 9.04
N GLU A 292 -4.73 14.79 9.88
CA GLU A 292 -3.57 14.29 10.62
C GLU A 292 -3.96 13.25 11.67
N ALA A 293 -5.04 13.48 12.42
CA ALA A 293 -5.56 12.55 13.42
C ALA A 293 -5.98 11.22 12.80
N ARG A 294 -6.65 11.24 11.65
CA ARG A 294 -7.04 10.02 10.93
C ARG A 294 -5.82 9.20 10.51
N ALA A 295 -4.80 9.85 9.95
CA ALA A 295 -3.56 9.18 9.58
C ALA A 295 -2.81 8.63 10.80
N LEU A 296 -2.72 9.38 11.90
CA LEU A 296 -2.10 8.91 13.15
C LEU A 296 -2.77 7.65 13.68
N VAL A 297 -4.11 7.64 13.74
CA VAL A 297 -4.89 6.48 14.19
C VAL A 297 -4.59 5.27 13.31
N ALA A 298 -4.54 5.46 11.99
CA ALA A 298 -4.19 4.40 11.06
C ALA A 298 -2.79 3.83 11.33
N PHE A 299 -1.78 4.68 11.54
CA PHE A 299 -0.42 4.24 11.88
C PHE A 299 -0.34 3.57 13.25
N ALA A 300 -1.08 4.05 14.24
CA ALA A 300 -1.07 3.52 15.60
C ALA A 300 -1.79 2.18 15.72
N GLU A 301 -2.82 1.97 14.89
CA GLU A 301 -3.62 0.75 14.85
C GLU A 301 -3.02 -0.31 13.93
N ALA A 302 -2.19 0.07 12.96
CA ALA A 302 -1.45 -0.86 12.13
C ALA A 302 -0.59 -1.78 13.01
N ASP A 303 -0.78 -3.09 12.86
CA ASP A 303 -0.03 -4.10 13.61
C ASP A 303 1.42 -4.22 13.13
N GLU A 304 1.80 -3.46 12.09
CA GLU A 304 3.04 -3.56 11.36
C GLU A 304 3.35 -2.24 10.57
N THR A 305 4.36 -1.41 10.96
CA THR A 305 4.76 -0.16 10.22
C THR A 305 6.28 0.04 9.95
N ALA A 306 6.67 0.52 8.74
CA ALA A 306 8.05 0.93 8.38
C ALA A 306 8.12 2.02 7.27
N PRO A 307 9.21 2.83 7.14
CA PRO A 307 9.32 4.01 6.26
C PRO A 307 9.31 3.73 4.74
N SER A 308 8.86 4.69 3.92
CA SER A 308 8.64 4.58 2.46
C SER A 308 8.68 5.95 1.80
N ASP A 309 9.10 5.93 0.55
CA ASP A 309 9.60 7.02 -0.29
C ASP A 309 8.84 7.10 -1.63
N ARG A 310 7.56 6.69 -1.71
CA ARG A 310 6.91 6.31 -2.98
C ARG A 310 5.55 6.98 -3.24
N GLU A 311 5.54 8.01 -4.10
CA GLU A 311 4.38 8.76 -4.60
C GLU A 311 3.86 8.21 -5.95
N GLY A 312 2.57 7.88 -6.04
CA GLY A 312 1.82 7.79 -7.31
C GLY A 312 1.42 6.39 -7.80
N LEU A 313 0.10 6.21 -8.07
CA LEU A 313 -0.56 5.17 -8.90
C LEU A 313 -1.33 4.01 -8.23
N LEU A 314 -1.73 4.13 -6.96
CA LEU A 314 -2.39 3.01 -6.26
C LEU A 314 -3.90 3.24 -6.18
N GLY A 315 -4.67 2.40 -6.87
CA GLY A 315 -6.12 2.33 -6.71
C GLY A 315 -6.51 2.04 -5.26
N ALA A 316 -7.71 2.48 -4.87
CA ALA A 316 -8.18 2.37 -3.49
C ALA A 316 -8.22 0.89 -3.10
N THR A 317 -7.37 0.51 -2.15
CA THR A 317 -7.37 -0.84 -1.60
C THR A 317 -8.62 -1.04 -0.76
N ARG A 318 -9.40 -2.05 -1.10
CA ARG A 318 -10.59 -2.48 -0.37
C ARG A 318 -10.33 -3.82 0.29
N ILE A 319 -10.73 -3.91 1.55
CA ILE A 319 -10.67 -5.14 2.33
C ILE A 319 -12.08 -5.62 2.55
N PHE A 320 -12.34 -6.86 2.14
CA PHE A 320 -13.61 -7.54 2.33
C PHE A 320 -13.41 -8.64 3.37
N HIS A 321 -14.34 -8.74 4.32
CA HIS A 321 -14.38 -9.84 5.27
C HIS A 321 -15.50 -10.80 4.84
N LEU A 322 -15.14 -11.82 4.08
CA LEU A 322 -16.07 -12.78 3.48
C LEU A 322 -15.76 -14.17 4.03
N ALA A 323 -16.80 -14.90 4.45
CA ALA A 323 -16.66 -16.24 5.04
C ALA A 323 -15.60 -16.35 6.16
N ARG A 324 -15.48 -15.29 7.00
CA ARG A 324 -14.48 -15.16 8.08
C ARG A 324 -13.02 -15.08 7.62
N ARG A 325 -12.76 -14.90 6.31
CA ARG A 325 -11.45 -14.59 5.75
C ARG A 325 -11.41 -13.16 5.23
N GLN A 326 -10.24 -12.56 5.33
CA GLN A 326 -9.92 -11.29 4.71
C GLN A 326 -9.56 -11.51 3.25
N ILE A 327 -10.20 -10.77 2.35
CA ILE A 327 -9.89 -10.72 0.92
C ILE A 327 -9.58 -9.27 0.57
N ALA A 328 -8.42 -9.04 -0.02
CA ALA A 328 -7.99 -7.73 -0.43
C ALA A 328 -8.10 -7.55 -1.94
N ALA A 329 -8.68 -6.43 -2.35
CA ALA A 329 -8.78 -6.02 -3.74
C ALA A 329 -8.41 -4.55 -3.88
N ALA A 330 -8.17 -4.10 -5.10
CA ALA A 330 -7.96 -2.70 -5.43
C ALA A 330 -8.85 -2.34 -6.61
N ASP A 331 -9.58 -1.24 -6.46
CA ASP A 331 -10.50 -0.72 -7.46
C ASP A 331 -9.90 0.56 -8.05
N PHE A 332 -9.62 0.51 -9.35
CA PHE A 332 -8.86 1.57 -10.03
C PHE A 332 -9.73 2.43 -10.94
N GLY A 333 -10.97 2.08 -11.24
CA GLY A 333 -11.75 2.75 -12.30
C GLY A 333 -13.02 3.45 -11.83
N SER A 334 -13.66 4.14 -12.77
CA SER A 334 -15.00 4.70 -12.56
C SER A 334 -16.01 3.59 -12.26
N PRO A 335 -16.98 3.78 -11.35
CA PRO A 335 -18.11 2.86 -11.17
C PRO A 335 -18.89 2.59 -12.46
N ASP A 336 -18.91 3.55 -13.40
CA ASP A 336 -19.58 3.45 -14.70
C ASP A 336 -18.75 2.72 -15.76
N GLY A 337 -17.48 2.41 -15.45
CA GLY A 337 -16.59 1.67 -16.34
C GLY A 337 -16.92 0.18 -16.32
N GLU A 338 -16.69 -0.49 -17.45
CA GLU A 338 -16.97 -1.91 -17.56
C GLU A 338 -15.95 -2.74 -16.74
N PRO A 339 -16.38 -3.63 -15.82
CA PRO A 339 -15.47 -4.28 -14.88
C PRO A 339 -14.52 -5.26 -15.56
N VAL A 340 -13.24 -5.10 -15.24
CA VAL A 340 -12.15 -6.01 -15.64
C VAL A 340 -11.46 -6.52 -14.38
N LEU A 341 -11.56 -7.82 -14.11
CA LEU A 341 -10.89 -8.44 -12.97
C LEU A 341 -9.48 -8.87 -13.36
N PHE A 342 -8.50 -8.17 -12.80
CA PHE A 342 -7.09 -8.42 -12.97
C PHE A 342 -6.58 -9.43 -11.94
N VAL A 343 -6.00 -10.52 -12.44
CA VAL A 343 -5.43 -11.62 -11.65
C VAL A 343 -3.91 -11.62 -11.80
N HIS A 344 -3.21 -11.34 -10.71
CA HIS A 344 -1.76 -11.13 -10.71
C HIS A 344 -0.96 -12.42 -10.93
N GLY A 345 0.30 -12.25 -11.37
CA GLY A 345 1.26 -13.36 -11.54
C GLY A 345 1.90 -13.85 -10.24
N GLY A 346 2.83 -14.82 -10.34
CA GLY A 346 3.37 -15.55 -9.19
C GLY A 346 4.10 -14.69 -8.14
N MET A 347 4.63 -13.53 -8.51
CA MET A 347 5.27 -12.58 -7.56
C MET A 347 4.52 -11.24 -7.50
N GLY A 348 3.22 -11.29 -7.75
CA GLY A 348 2.35 -10.12 -7.86
C GLY A 348 1.47 -9.88 -6.64
N SER A 349 0.60 -8.87 -6.76
CA SER A 349 -0.49 -8.57 -5.82
C SER A 349 -1.64 -7.92 -6.57
N ARG A 350 -2.71 -7.52 -5.87
CA ARG A 350 -3.86 -6.75 -6.37
C ARG A 350 -3.50 -5.45 -7.11
N ARG A 351 -2.23 -5.06 -7.12
CA ARG A 351 -1.72 -3.91 -7.85
C ARG A 351 -1.78 -4.21 -9.35
N VAL A 352 -2.42 -3.32 -10.10
CA VAL A 352 -2.36 -3.34 -11.57
C VAL A 352 -1.19 -2.46 -12.00
N ALA A 353 -0.40 -2.91 -12.98
CA ALA A 353 0.69 -2.11 -13.53
C ALA A 353 0.16 -0.75 -14.00
N THR A 354 0.86 0.33 -13.66
CA THR A 354 0.44 1.71 -13.94
C THR A 354 0.02 1.92 -15.38
N ARG A 355 0.84 1.46 -16.33
CA ARG A 355 0.60 1.67 -17.76
C ARG A 355 -0.64 0.89 -18.21
N LEU A 356 -0.78 -0.36 -17.78
CA LEU A 356 -1.97 -1.19 -18.03
C LEU A 356 -3.23 -0.56 -17.42
N CYS A 357 -3.16 -0.09 -16.18
CA CYS A 357 -4.28 0.52 -15.48
C CYS A 357 -4.80 1.75 -16.25
N THR A 358 -3.89 2.65 -16.61
CA THR A 358 -4.20 3.84 -17.42
C THR A 358 -4.80 3.46 -18.78
N ALA A 359 -4.22 2.45 -19.46
CA ALA A 359 -4.73 1.98 -20.74
C ALA A 359 -6.15 1.40 -20.63
N LEU A 360 -6.42 0.56 -19.63
CA LEU A 360 -7.75 0.02 -19.38
C LEU A 360 -8.78 1.13 -19.14
N GLN A 361 -8.46 2.10 -18.28
CA GLN A 361 -9.34 3.24 -18.02
C GLN A 361 -9.60 4.08 -19.28
N ALA A 362 -8.59 4.29 -20.12
CA ALA A 362 -8.74 5.01 -21.38
C ALA A 362 -9.68 4.30 -22.37
N HIS A 363 -9.80 2.97 -22.25
CA HIS A 363 -10.74 2.15 -23.03
C HIS A 363 -12.13 2.03 -22.36
N GLY A 364 -12.40 2.77 -21.27
CA GLY A 364 -13.68 2.75 -20.57
C GLY A 364 -13.84 1.59 -19.58
N TYR A 365 -12.76 0.87 -19.26
CA TYR A 365 -12.79 -0.20 -18.30
C TYR A 365 -12.60 0.28 -16.86
N ARG A 366 -13.12 -0.52 -15.93
CA ARG A 366 -12.90 -0.42 -14.48
C ARG A 366 -12.01 -1.58 -14.01
N PRO A 367 -10.69 -1.36 -13.86
CA PRO A 367 -9.78 -2.42 -13.40
C PRO A 367 -10.02 -2.72 -11.92
N LEU A 368 -10.18 -3.99 -11.61
CA LEU A 368 -10.31 -4.55 -10.26
C LEU A 368 -9.18 -5.55 -10.07
N GLY A 369 -8.17 -5.24 -9.26
CA GLY A 369 -7.14 -6.20 -8.90
C GLY A 369 -7.49 -6.96 -7.63
N VAL A 370 -7.19 -8.26 -7.56
CA VAL A 370 -7.47 -9.09 -6.37
C VAL A 370 -6.20 -9.77 -5.86
N ASP A 371 -5.96 -9.75 -4.55
CA ASP A 371 -4.94 -10.56 -3.89
C ASP A 371 -5.51 -11.98 -3.76
N ARG A 372 -4.84 -12.97 -4.35
CA ARG A 372 -5.22 -14.40 -4.25
C ARG A 372 -4.96 -14.96 -2.84
N PRO A 373 -5.54 -16.11 -2.46
CA PRO A 373 -5.32 -16.71 -1.14
C PRO A 373 -3.85 -16.78 -0.73
N GLY A 374 -3.51 -16.19 0.41
CA GLY A 374 -2.14 -16.19 0.95
C GLY A 374 -1.16 -15.28 0.22
N PHE A 375 -1.63 -14.39 -0.66
CA PHE A 375 -0.88 -13.27 -1.23
C PHE A 375 -1.32 -11.94 -0.62
N GLY A 376 -0.40 -10.98 -0.58
CA GLY A 376 -0.72 -9.61 -0.18
C GLY A 376 -1.39 -9.54 1.19
N LEU A 377 -2.60 -8.98 1.21
CA LEU A 377 -3.41 -8.92 2.43
C LEU A 377 -4.47 -10.00 2.55
N THR A 378 -4.68 -10.82 1.53
CA THR A 378 -5.70 -11.87 1.58
C THR A 378 -5.23 -13.01 2.49
N ASP A 379 -6.11 -13.48 3.37
CA ASP A 379 -5.81 -14.63 4.25
C ASP A 379 -5.50 -15.88 3.41
N PRO A 380 -4.62 -16.78 3.88
CA PRO A 380 -4.47 -18.10 3.27
C PRO A 380 -5.79 -18.88 3.22
N ALA A 381 -5.92 -19.77 2.25
CA ALA A 381 -7.01 -20.74 2.16
C ALA A 381 -6.44 -22.16 2.23
N ALA A 382 -7.25 -23.09 2.74
CA ALA A 382 -6.97 -24.52 2.64
C ALA A 382 -7.47 -25.07 1.29
N GLY A 383 -6.94 -26.22 0.88
CA GLY A 383 -7.33 -26.90 -0.36
C GLY A 383 -6.56 -26.40 -1.59
N ASP A 384 -7.16 -26.60 -2.76
CA ASP A 384 -6.59 -26.14 -4.03
C ASP A 384 -6.55 -24.60 -4.07
N PRO A 385 -5.37 -23.97 -4.22
CA PRO A 385 -5.23 -22.53 -4.16
C PRO A 385 -5.93 -21.80 -5.32
N PHE A 386 -6.08 -22.44 -6.48
CA PHE A 386 -6.73 -21.86 -7.66
C PHE A 386 -8.26 -21.91 -7.53
N VAL A 387 -8.80 -23.01 -7.00
CA VAL A 387 -10.23 -23.12 -6.68
C VAL A 387 -10.61 -22.16 -5.55
N ALA A 388 -9.77 -22.05 -4.52
CA ALA A 388 -9.97 -21.08 -3.46
C ALA A 388 -9.92 -19.63 -3.98
N ALA A 389 -8.99 -19.32 -4.90
CA ALA A 389 -8.93 -18.01 -5.55
C ALA A 389 -10.20 -17.71 -6.35
N ALA A 390 -10.72 -18.70 -7.09
CA ALA A 390 -11.98 -18.56 -7.82
C ALA A 390 -13.17 -18.25 -6.89
N ALA A 391 -13.25 -18.91 -5.73
CA ALA A 391 -14.28 -18.63 -4.74
C ALA A 391 -14.16 -17.20 -4.16
N ASP A 392 -12.92 -16.77 -3.83
CA ASP A 392 -12.65 -15.42 -3.33
C ASP A 392 -13.02 -14.36 -4.40
N MET A 393 -12.73 -14.62 -5.68
CA MET A 393 -13.11 -13.78 -6.82
C MET A 393 -14.64 -13.68 -6.97
N ALA A 394 -15.38 -14.79 -6.88
CA ALA A 394 -16.83 -14.79 -6.97
C ALA A 394 -17.46 -13.98 -5.83
N ALA A 395 -17.00 -14.19 -4.60
CA ALA A 395 -17.48 -13.47 -3.43
C ALA A 395 -17.16 -11.97 -3.51
N LEU A 396 -15.99 -11.60 -4.05
CA LEU A 396 -15.64 -10.20 -4.33
C LEU A 396 -16.61 -9.56 -5.32
N LEU A 397 -16.92 -10.25 -6.43
CA LEU A 397 -17.84 -9.74 -7.45
C LEU A 397 -19.27 -9.60 -6.90
N ASP A 398 -19.74 -10.58 -6.11
CA ASP A 398 -21.04 -10.50 -5.41
C ASP A 398 -21.10 -9.30 -4.47
N ALA A 399 -20.06 -9.08 -3.67
CA ALA A 399 -19.98 -7.94 -2.75
C ALA A 399 -19.95 -6.58 -3.48
N LEU A 400 -19.47 -6.55 -4.72
CA LEU A 400 -19.46 -5.37 -5.59
C LEU A 400 -20.72 -5.23 -6.44
N GLY A 401 -21.64 -6.19 -6.41
CA GLY A 401 -22.83 -6.22 -7.26
C GLY A 401 -22.51 -6.42 -8.75
N ILE A 402 -21.40 -7.09 -9.06
CA ILE A 402 -20.94 -7.32 -10.43
C ILE A 402 -21.37 -8.73 -10.87
N GLU A 403 -22.30 -8.81 -11.80
CA GLU A 403 -22.80 -10.08 -12.32
C GLU A 403 -21.83 -10.74 -13.30
N ARG A 404 -21.22 -9.95 -14.19
CA ARG A 404 -20.32 -10.44 -15.25
C ARG A 404 -19.11 -9.54 -15.39
N VAL A 405 -17.99 -10.14 -15.78
CA VAL A 405 -16.67 -9.49 -15.80
C VAL A 405 -15.83 -9.99 -16.98
N ARG A 406 -14.90 -9.17 -17.45
CA ARG A 406 -13.78 -9.65 -18.29
C ARG A 406 -12.59 -10.00 -17.42
N LEU A 407 -11.95 -11.13 -17.72
CA LEU A 407 -10.78 -11.59 -16.98
C LEU A 407 -9.50 -11.15 -17.69
N LEU A 408 -8.57 -10.60 -16.92
CA LEU A 408 -7.23 -10.28 -17.38
C LEU A 408 -6.22 -10.90 -16.42
N ALA A 409 -5.51 -11.95 -16.84
CA ALA A 409 -4.62 -12.70 -15.96
C ALA A 409 -3.19 -12.69 -16.47
N ARG A 410 -2.21 -12.41 -15.59
CA ARG A 410 -0.78 -12.39 -15.93
C ARG A 410 -0.10 -13.64 -15.42
N ASP A 411 0.73 -14.29 -16.24
CA ASP A 411 1.66 -15.36 -15.82
C ASP A 411 0.95 -16.45 -14.96
N GLY A 412 1.28 -16.55 -13.67
CA GLY A 412 0.73 -17.51 -12.71
C GLY A 412 -0.70 -17.22 -12.25
N GLY A 413 -1.28 -16.09 -12.67
CA GLY A 413 -2.69 -15.80 -12.45
C GLY A 413 -3.62 -16.62 -13.35
N ALA A 414 -3.11 -17.20 -14.45
CA ALA A 414 -3.92 -17.92 -15.42
C ALA A 414 -4.71 -19.11 -14.81
N PRO A 415 -4.12 -19.99 -13.96
CA PRO A 415 -4.88 -21.04 -13.29
C PRO A 415 -6.07 -20.55 -12.47
N ALA A 416 -5.91 -19.47 -11.69
CA ALA A 416 -7.00 -18.92 -10.87
C ALA A 416 -8.11 -18.33 -11.75
N ALA A 417 -7.75 -17.61 -12.82
CA ALA A 417 -8.72 -17.08 -13.77
C ALA A 417 -9.50 -18.19 -14.51
N LEU A 418 -8.82 -19.26 -14.91
CA LEU A 418 -9.45 -20.40 -15.58
C LEU A 418 -10.29 -21.25 -14.62
N ALA A 419 -9.87 -21.40 -13.36
CA ALA A 419 -10.70 -22.01 -12.32
C ALA A 419 -11.99 -21.21 -12.09
N PHE A 420 -11.89 -19.88 -12.04
CA PHE A 420 -13.06 -19.01 -11.94
C PHE A 420 -14.00 -19.18 -13.15
N ALA A 421 -13.46 -19.22 -14.36
CA ALA A 421 -14.26 -19.43 -15.56
C ALA A 421 -14.93 -20.81 -15.63
N ALA A 422 -14.26 -21.85 -15.11
CA ALA A 422 -14.81 -23.20 -15.05
C ALA A 422 -15.95 -23.31 -14.02
N LEU A 423 -15.79 -22.68 -12.85
CA LEU A 423 -16.76 -22.74 -11.75
C LEU A 423 -17.92 -21.75 -11.92
N HIS A 424 -17.69 -20.64 -12.65
CA HIS A 424 -18.65 -19.56 -12.85
C HIS A 424 -18.79 -19.17 -14.33
N PRO A 425 -19.12 -20.10 -15.24
CA PRO A 425 -19.07 -19.86 -16.69
C PRO A 425 -19.99 -18.73 -17.16
N GLY A 426 -21.14 -18.52 -16.50
CA GLY A 426 -22.07 -17.42 -16.81
C GLY A 426 -21.57 -16.02 -16.40
N ARG A 427 -20.45 -15.93 -15.67
CA ARG A 427 -19.90 -14.66 -15.16
C ARG A 427 -18.74 -14.10 -15.98
N VAL A 428 -18.24 -14.84 -16.97
CA VAL A 428 -17.10 -14.42 -17.78
C VAL A 428 -17.59 -13.93 -19.14
N GLN A 429 -17.24 -12.70 -19.51
CA GLN A 429 -17.57 -12.13 -20.82
C GLN A 429 -16.50 -12.45 -21.88
N ALA A 430 -15.23 -12.29 -21.49
CA ALA A 430 -14.05 -12.61 -22.28
C ALA A 430 -12.86 -12.80 -21.33
N GLY A 431 -11.84 -13.52 -21.78
CA GLY A 431 -10.61 -13.74 -21.02
C GLY A 431 -9.36 -13.40 -21.83
N VAL A 432 -8.40 -12.71 -21.20
CA VAL A 432 -7.08 -12.43 -21.77
C VAL A 432 -6.01 -12.94 -20.82
N LEU A 433 -5.14 -13.81 -21.32
CA LEU A 433 -3.97 -14.33 -20.60
C LEU A 433 -2.70 -13.66 -21.12
N ILE A 434 -2.04 -12.86 -20.29
CA ILE A 434 -0.81 -12.13 -20.61
C ILE A 434 0.40 -12.97 -20.19
N SER A 435 1.22 -13.37 -21.15
CA SER A 435 2.39 -14.23 -20.98
C SER A 435 2.16 -15.36 -19.98
N PRO A 436 1.07 -16.15 -20.11
CA PRO A 436 0.75 -17.17 -19.13
C PRO A 436 1.86 -18.23 -19.11
N ARG A 437 2.17 -18.78 -17.96
CA ARG A 437 3.19 -19.82 -17.87
C ARG A 437 2.62 -21.12 -18.45
N PRO A 438 3.28 -21.81 -19.38
CA PRO A 438 2.80 -23.12 -19.80
C PRO A 438 2.92 -24.13 -18.63
N PRO A 439 1.93 -25.00 -18.39
CA PRO A 439 2.03 -26.05 -17.38
C PRO A 439 3.13 -27.05 -17.78
N GLN A 440 3.96 -27.47 -16.81
CA GLN A 440 5.02 -28.47 -17.00
C GLN A 440 6.11 -28.14 -18.03
N ALA A 441 6.13 -26.92 -18.56
CA ALA A 441 7.20 -26.49 -19.43
C ALA A 441 8.49 -26.28 -18.63
N PRO A 442 9.65 -26.75 -19.14
CA PRO A 442 10.93 -26.25 -18.66
C PRO A 442 10.98 -24.73 -18.87
N LEU A 443 11.71 -24.01 -18.03
CA LEU A 443 11.88 -22.54 -18.11
C LEU A 443 13.29 -22.20 -18.65
N PRO A 444 13.60 -22.47 -19.93
CA PRO A 444 14.91 -22.20 -20.49
C PRO A 444 15.24 -20.70 -20.41
N GLY A 445 16.47 -20.37 -20.03
CA GLY A 445 16.93 -18.97 -19.92
C GLY A 445 16.59 -18.26 -18.61
N LEU A 446 15.83 -18.87 -17.69
CA LEU A 446 15.54 -18.33 -16.36
C LEU A 446 15.96 -19.31 -15.24
N GLN A 447 17.22 -19.77 -15.27
CA GLN A 447 17.72 -20.85 -14.40
C GLN A 447 17.49 -20.59 -12.89
N LEU A 448 17.64 -19.35 -12.44
CA LEU A 448 17.36 -18.95 -11.05
C LEU A 448 15.87 -19.09 -10.68
N ILE A 449 14.96 -18.74 -11.59
CA ILE A 449 13.50 -18.86 -11.37
C ILE A 449 13.07 -20.33 -11.43
N ASP A 450 13.69 -21.12 -12.31
CA ASP A 450 13.46 -22.57 -12.41
C ASP A 450 13.95 -23.32 -11.16
N GLY A 451 15.11 -22.94 -10.60
CA GLY A 451 15.58 -23.41 -9.30
C GLY A 451 14.60 -23.03 -8.18
N TRP A 452 14.13 -21.78 -8.17
CA TRP A 452 13.18 -21.27 -7.18
C TRP A 452 11.85 -22.04 -7.17
N ILE A 453 11.28 -22.29 -8.35
CA ILE A 453 10.02 -23.02 -8.48
C ILE A 453 10.18 -24.47 -8.03
N ARG A 454 11.28 -25.14 -8.39
CA ARG A 454 11.57 -26.53 -7.95
C ARG A 454 11.74 -26.62 -6.44
N LEU A 455 12.53 -25.71 -5.86
CA LEU A 455 12.70 -25.60 -4.42
C LEU A 455 11.34 -25.43 -3.73
N GLY A 456 10.46 -24.57 -4.25
CA GLY A 456 9.16 -24.33 -3.65
C GLY A 456 8.19 -25.49 -3.76
N ALA A 457 8.24 -26.23 -4.87
CA ALA A 457 7.46 -27.45 -5.02
C ALA A 457 7.86 -28.55 -4.03
N GLN A 458 9.17 -28.67 -3.72
CA GLN A 458 9.71 -29.71 -2.83
C GLN A 458 9.71 -29.28 -1.36
N HIS A 459 9.97 -28.00 -1.10
CA HIS A 459 10.15 -27.42 0.23
C HIS A 459 9.38 -26.09 0.35
N PRO A 460 8.04 -26.12 0.39
CA PRO A 460 7.23 -24.90 0.45
C PRO A 460 7.55 -24.01 1.68
N GLY A 461 8.00 -24.61 2.79
CA GLY A 461 8.49 -23.88 3.95
C GLY A 461 9.69 -22.98 3.63
N ALA A 462 10.64 -23.46 2.80
CA ALA A 462 11.81 -22.68 2.41
C ALA A 462 11.43 -21.41 1.64
N ILE A 463 10.36 -21.46 0.84
CA ILE A 463 9.82 -20.28 0.15
C ILE A 463 9.27 -19.27 1.13
N ILE A 464 8.47 -19.75 2.09
CA ILE A 464 7.89 -18.89 3.13
C ILE A 464 9.01 -18.21 3.91
N SER A 465 10.01 -18.96 4.39
CA SER A 465 11.12 -18.41 5.15
C SER A 465 12.02 -17.49 4.31
N THR A 466 12.29 -17.82 3.04
CA THR A 466 13.08 -16.98 2.14
C THR A 466 12.38 -15.66 1.83
N TYR A 467 11.07 -15.70 1.55
CA TYR A 467 10.30 -14.48 1.33
C TYR A 467 10.15 -13.67 2.61
N ALA A 468 10.06 -14.31 3.77
CA ALA A 468 10.10 -13.64 5.06
C ALA A 468 11.46 -12.95 5.29
N LEU A 469 12.57 -13.57 4.89
CA LEU A 469 13.90 -12.98 4.93
C LEU A 469 14.01 -11.78 3.99
N LEU A 470 13.54 -11.91 2.74
CA LEU A 470 13.49 -10.79 1.79
C LEU A 470 12.63 -9.66 2.33
N ARG A 471 11.44 -9.95 2.87
CA ARG A 471 10.56 -8.95 3.49
C ARG A 471 11.21 -8.25 4.69
N ARG A 472 11.98 -8.97 5.50
CA ARG A 472 12.56 -8.46 6.76
C ARG A 472 13.92 -7.80 6.62
N LYS A 473 14.76 -8.25 5.68
CA LYS A 473 16.18 -7.88 5.59
C LYS A 473 16.58 -7.28 4.24
N ALA A 474 15.74 -7.35 3.20
CA ALA A 474 16.03 -6.74 1.92
C ALA A 474 15.52 -5.29 1.86
N GLY A 475 16.46 -4.34 1.73
CA GLY A 475 16.13 -2.97 1.36
C GLY A 475 15.74 -2.83 -0.13
N VAL A 476 15.27 -1.65 -0.51
CA VAL A 476 14.95 -1.30 -1.91
C VAL A 476 16.10 -1.63 -2.86
N ARG A 477 17.34 -1.33 -2.46
CA ARG A 477 18.56 -1.55 -3.27
C ARG A 477 18.84 -3.04 -3.54
N LEU A 478 18.68 -3.90 -2.53
CA LEU A 478 18.80 -5.34 -2.73
C LEU A 478 17.72 -5.82 -3.70
N THR A 479 16.48 -5.36 -3.51
CA THR A 479 15.35 -5.77 -4.35
C THR A 479 15.52 -5.33 -5.81
N GLU A 480 16.03 -4.12 -6.06
CA GLU A 480 16.38 -3.67 -7.40
C GLU A 480 17.48 -4.52 -8.04
N THR A 481 18.47 -4.93 -7.24
CA THR A 481 19.57 -5.81 -7.70
C THR A 481 19.05 -7.19 -8.08
N LEU A 482 18.09 -7.73 -7.30
CA LEU A 482 17.40 -8.99 -7.61
C LEU A 482 16.64 -8.89 -8.93
N ILE A 483 15.83 -7.84 -9.12
CA ILE A 483 15.08 -7.61 -10.37
C ILE A 483 16.02 -7.54 -11.58
N ARG A 484 17.13 -6.78 -11.46
CA ARG A 484 18.14 -6.68 -12.52
C ARG A 484 18.80 -8.02 -12.84
N ARG A 485 19.14 -8.84 -11.84
CA ARG A 485 19.73 -10.16 -12.07
C ARG A 485 18.74 -11.17 -12.65
N LEU A 486 17.47 -11.12 -12.24
CA LEU A 486 16.44 -12.04 -12.70
C LEU A 486 15.96 -11.73 -14.13
N PHE A 487 15.90 -10.45 -14.51
CA PHE A 487 15.28 -10.03 -15.77
C PHE A 487 16.19 -9.22 -16.70
N GLY A 488 17.31 -8.68 -16.21
CA GLY A 488 18.15 -7.73 -16.95
C GLY A 488 18.99 -8.33 -18.06
N ALA A 489 19.07 -9.65 -18.16
CA ALA A 489 19.76 -10.34 -19.26
C ALA A 489 18.95 -10.31 -20.57
N HIS A 490 17.70 -9.82 -20.56
CA HIS A 490 16.80 -9.89 -21.71
C HIS A 490 16.72 -8.57 -22.49
N PRO A 491 17.23 -8.50 -23.75
CA PRO A 491 17.32 -7.24 -24.50
C PRO A 491 15.96 -6.54 -24.68
N ALA A 492 14.90 -7.31 -24.88
CA ALA A 492 13.55 -6.79 -25.14
C ALA A 492 12.90 -6.07 -23.94
N ASP A 493 13.35 -6.38 -22.71
CA ASP A 493 12.84 -5.75 -21.48
C ASP A 493 13.88 -4.82 -20.82
N ALA A 494 15.12 -4.80 -21.32
CA ALA A 494 16.23 -4.07 -20.70
C ALA A 494 15.94 -2.58 -20.49
N ALA A 495 15.36 -1.91 -21.49
CA ALA A 495 15.00 -0.49 -21.38
C ALA A 495 13.96 -0.23 -20.27
N LEU A 496 13.00 -1.16 -20.09
CA LEU A 496 12.00 -1.06 -19.03
C LEU A 496 12.61 -1.33 -17.65
N ILE A 497 13.55 -2.27 -17.56
CA ILE A 497 14.25 -2.59 -16.31
C ILE A 497 15.17 -1.45 -15.88
N GLU A 498 15.70 -0.66 -16.81
CA GLU A 498 16.47 0.54 -16.47
C GLU A 498 15.58 1.70 -15.99
N ASP A 499 14.30 1.75 -16.42
CA ASP A 499 13.34 2.79 -16.03
C ASP A 499 13.19 2.83 -14.49
N PRO A 500 13.62 3.92 -13.82
CA PRO A 500 13.58 4.01 -12.37
C PRO A 500 12.15 4.03 -11.83
N VAL A 501 11.18 4.55 -12.58
CA VAL A 501 9.77 4.58 -12.18
C VAL A 501 9.18 3.17 -12.23
N TRP A 502 9.51 2.41 -13.28
CA TRP A 502 9.07 1.03 -13.39
C TRP A 502 9.73 0.14 -12.33
N ARG A 503 11.05 0.21 -12.14
CA ARG A 503 11.76 -0.58 -11.11
C ARG A 503 11.17 -0.35 -9.73
N HIS A 504 10.87 0.90 -9.44
CA HIS A 504 10.20 1.26 -8.22
C HIS A 504 8.83 0.57 -8.10
N ALA A 505 7.97 0.66 -9.11
CA ALA A 505 6.70 -0.06 -9.10
C ALA A 505 6.87 -1.59 -8.94
N ALA A 506 7.86 -2.19 -9.60
CA ALA A 506 8.17 -3.63 -9.53
C ALA A 506 8.66 -4.07 -8.14
N VAL A 507 9.54 -3.29 -7.50
CA VAL A 507 9.97 -3.52 -6.10
C VAL A 507 8.76 -3.48 -5.17
N ALA A 508 7.86 -2.51 -5.36
CA ALA A 508 6.67 -2.39 -4.53
C ALA A 508 5.73 -3.58 -4.72
N GLU A 509 5.56 -4.06 -5.96
CA GLU A 509 4.78 -5.27 -6.25
C GLU A 509 5.38 -6.50 -5.58
N LEU A 510 6.69 -6.71 -5.70
CA LEU A 510 7.40 -7.84 -5.09
C LEU A 510 7.27 -7.87 -3.56
N LEU A 511 7.43 -6.71 -2.91
CA LEU A 511 7.28 -6.60 -1.45
C LEU A 511 5.82 -6.75 -1.04
N THR A 512 4.86 -6.27 -1.84
CA THR A 512 3.44 -6.42 -1.55
C THR A 512 2.99 -7.87 -1.69
N CYS A 513 3.57 -8.67 -2.59
CA CYS A 513 3.25 -10.10 -2.77
C CYS A 513 3.28 -10.87 -1.46
N GLY A 514 4.31 -10.65 -0.63
CA GLY A 514 4.52 -11.34 0.64
C GLY A 514 4.02 -10.58 1.87
N ALA A 515 3.10 -9.62 1.71
CA ALA A 515 2.85 -8.62 2.75
C ALA A 515 2.50 -9.24 4.11
N ARG A 516 1.59 -10.22 4.15
CA ARG A 516 1.34 -10.96 5.40
C ARG A 516 2.13 -12.25 5.48
N THR A 517 2.23 -12.94 4.36
CA THR A 517 2.88 -14.25 4.23
C THR A 517 3.20 -14.52 2.76
N ALA A 518 4.06 -15.50 2.50
CA ALA A 518 4.25 -16.09 1.17
C ALA A 518 3.63 -17.50 1.05
N ALA A 519 2.70 -17.84 1.97
CA ALA A 519 2.00 -19.12 1.95
C ALA A 519 1.24 -19.36 0.64
N GLY A 520 0.66 -18.31 0.03
CA GLY A 520 0.00 -18.43 -1.27
C GLY A 520 0.97 -18.78 -2.39
N LEU A 521 2.14 -18.13 -2.42
CA LEU A 521 3.20 -18.45 -3.38
C LEU A 521 3.68 -19.89 -3.23
N ALA A 522 3.91 -20.33 -1.99
CA ALA A 522 4.31 -21.70 -1.69
C ALA A 522 3.23 -22.71 -2.11
N ALA A 523 1.96 -22.44 -1.78
CA ALA A 523 0.83 -23.31 -2.15
C ALA A 523 0.65 -23.43 -3.67
N GLU A 524 0.83 -22.35 -4.42
CA GLU A 524 0.75 -22.41 -5.87
C GLU A 524 1.94 -23.12 -6.50
N GLN A 525 3.15 -22.97 -5.94
CA GLN A 525 4.33 -23.69 -6.43
C GLN A 525 4.23 -25.20 -6.21
N THR A 526 3.52 -25.65 -5.17
CA THR A 526 3.25 -27.09 -4.97
C THR A 526 2.09 -27.59 -5.84
N ALA A 527 1.06 -26.77 -6.09
CA ALA A 527 -0.10 -27.17 -6.89
C ALA A 527 0.17 -27.14 -8.41
N TYR A 528 0.98 -26.19 -8.89
CA TYR A 528 1.17 -25.94 -10.32
C TYR A 528 1.79 -27.09 -11.14
N PRO A 529 2.79 -27.85 -10.64
CA PRO A 529 3.43 -28.92 -11.42
C PRO A 529 2.47 -30.00 -11.91
N VAL A 530 1.40 -30.25 -11.17
CA VAL A 530 0.35 -31.23 -11.52
C VAL A 530 -0.89 -30.60 -12.12
N TRP A 531 -0.96 -29.26 -12.15
CA TRP A 531 -2.11 -28.54 -12.66
C TRP A 531 -2.27 -28.70 -14.19
N ARG A 532 -3.52 -28.65 -14.64
CA ARG A 532 -3.92 -28.68 -16.05
C ARG A 532 -5.00 -27.65 -16.32
N PRO A 533 -5.00 -26.99 -17.49
CA PRO A 533 -6.11 -26.12 -17.88
C PRO A 533 -7.45 -26.88 -17.83
N PRO A 534 -8.47 -26.37 -17.12
CA PRO A 534 -9.77 -27.02 -17.04
C PRO A 534 -10.52 -26.89 -18.37
N LEU A 535 -11.42 -27.83 -18.64
CA LEU A 535 -12.41 -27.66 -19.70
C LEU A 535 -13.42 -26.59 -19.27
N LEU A 536 -13.65 -25.60 -20.14
CA LEU A 536 -14.59 -24.52 -19.87
C LEU A 536 -15.94 -24.82 -20.53
N ALA A 537 -17.00 -24.90 -19.71
CA ALA A 537 -18.36 -25.12 -20.21
C ALA A 537 -18.99 -23.86 -20.82
N GLY A 538 -18.44 -22.67 -20.55
CA GLY A 538 -18.92 -21.39 -21.08
C GLY A 538 -18.36 -21.08 -22.49
N GLY A 539 -19.09 -20.26 -23.25
CA GLY A 539 -18.68 -19.86 -24.61
C GLY A 539 -17.85 -18.57 -24.71
N ALA A 540 -17.39 -18.02 -23.58
CA ALA A 540 -16.64 -16.77 -23.56
C ALA A 540 -15.31 -16.92 -24.31
N PRO A 541 -14.95 -16.01 -25.24
CA PRO A 541 -13.72 -16.11 -26.02
C PRO A 541 -12.49 -15.82 -25.17
N TRP A 542 -11.39 -16.51 -25.49
CA TRP A 542 -10.10 -16.34 -24.82
C TRP A 542 -9.00 -15.87 -25.79
N THR A 543 -8.15 -14.97 -25.31
CA THR A 543 -6.94 -14.55 -26.03
C THR A 543 -5.70 -14.83 -25.19
N VAL A 544 -4.71 -15.50 -25.78
CA VAL A 544 -3.38 -15.69 -25.20
C VAL A 544 -2.42 -14.71 -25.87
N VAL A 545 -1.79 -13.86 -25.07
CA VAL A 545 -0.89 -12.80 -25.53
C VAL A 545 0.54 -13.13 -25.10
N THR A 546 1.49 -13.18 -26.05
CA THR A 546 2.89 -13.53 -25.76
C THR A 546 3.88 -12.60 -26.46
N GLY A 547 5.04 -12.42 -25.83
CA GLY A 547 6.19 -11.74 -26.42
C GLY A 547 6.95 -12.73 -27.27
N GLY A 548 7.32 -12.34 -28.49
CA GLY A 548 8.06 -13.20 -29.40
C GLY A 548 9.49 -13.47 -28.93
N ALA A 549 10.00 -12.60 -28.07
CA ALA A 549 11.25 -12.75 -27.36
C ALA A 549 11.05 -13.14 -25.88
N ASP A 550 9.86 -13.53 -25.41
CA ASP A 550 9.71 -13.99 -24.01
C ASP A 550 10.45 -15.32 -23.80
N PRO A 551 11.42 -15.41 -22.86
CA PRO A 551 12.22 -16.61 -22.64
C PRO A 551 11.40 -17.82 -22.18
N LEU A 552 10.20 -17.61 -21.63
CA LEU A 552 9.29 -18.72 -21.26
C LEU A 552 8.58 -19.35 -22.47
N TRP A 553 8.62 -18.70 -23.61
CA TRP A 553 7.88 -19.09 -24.82
C TRP A 553 8.84 -19.42 -25.96
N GLY A 554 9.55 -20.54 -25.80
CA GLY A 554 10.42 -21.12 -26.83
C GLY A 554 9.67 -21.75 -28.01
N ALA A 555 10.40 -22.12 -29.07
CA ALA A 555 9.84 -22.74 -30.26
C ALA A 555 9.37 -24.18 -29.97
N ALA A 556 8.09 -24.44 -30.23
CA ALA A 556 7.40 -25.74 -30.23
C ALA A 556 7.19 -26.42 -28.86
N GLN A 557 6.04 -26.15 -28.26
CA GLN A 557 5.33 -27.07 -27.38
C GLN A 557 3.91 -27.27 -27.93
N ASP A 558 3.30 -28.41 -27.62
CA ASP A 558 1.84 -28.56 -27.77
C ASP A 558 1.16 -27.41 -27.03
N ASP A 559 0.31 -26.64 -27.71
CA ASP A 559 -0.37 -25.50 -27.10
C ASP A 559 -1.28 -26.00 -25.95
N PRO A 560 -0.96 -25.68 -24.68
CA PRO A 560 -1.76 -26.13 -23.55
C PRO A 560 -3.11 -25.42 -23.48
N TRP A 561 -3.25 -24.30 -24.19
CA TRP A 561 -4.45 -23.47 -24.17
C TRP A 561 -5.45 -23.83 -25.26
N ARG A 562 -5.12 -24.75 -26.18
CA ARG A 562 -5.93 -25.12 -27.37
C ARG A 562 -7.39 -25.49 -27.11
N ALA A 563 -7.72 -25.90 -25.88
CA ALA A 563 -9.06 -26.27 -25.47
C ALA A 563 -9.91 -25.07 -24.98
N LEU A 564 -9.34 -23.87 -24.92
CA LEU A 564 -10.07 -22.67 -24.52
C LEU A 564 -11.08 -22.25 -25.60
N PRO A 565 -12.32 -21.89 -25.22
CA PRO A 565 -13.35 -21.47 -26.17
C PRO A 565 -12.91 -20.20 -26.94
N GLY A 566 -13.09 -20.22 -28.27
CA GLY A 566 -12.80 -19.08 -29.13
C GLY A 566 -11.35 -18.60 -29.08
N LEU A 567 -10.41 -19.50 -28.77
CA LEU A 567 -9.00 -19.17 -28.55
C LEU A 567 -8.38 -18.38 -29.72
N ARG A 568 -7.74 -17.26 -29.39
CA ARG A 568 -6.89 -16.48 -30.27
C ARG A 568 -5.49 -16.34 -29.67
N HIS A 569 -4.46 -16.46 -30.49
CA HIS A 569 -3.09 -16.11 -30.09
C HIS A 569 -2.70 -14.76 -30.69
N VAL A 570 -2.16 -13.88 -29.85
CA VAL A 570 -1.57 -12.60 -30.25
C VAL A 570 -0.11 -12.60 -29.81
N ARG A 571 0.81 -12.60 -30.79
CA ARG A 571 2.25 -12.63 -30.53
C ARG A 571 2.90 -11.33 -31.00
N PHE A 572 3.56 -10.62 -30.09
CA PHE A 572 4.31 -9.41 -30.40
C PHE A 572 5.78 -9.77 -30.66
N ALA A 573 6.21 -9.84 -31.93
CA ALA A 573 7.47 -10.45 -32.36
C ALA A 573 8.71 -9.99 -31.56
N GLU A 574 8.88 -8.67 -31.38
CA GLU A 574 10.05 -8.07 -30.73
C GLU A 574 9.85 -7.83 -29.22
N ALA A 575 8.68 -8.18 -28.67
CA ALA A 575 8.35 -7.87 -27.29
C ALA A 575 8.88 -8.93 -26.33
N GLY A 576 9.28 -8.46 -25.14
CA GLY A 576 9.67 -9.29 -24.01
C GLY A 576 8.47 -9.72 -23.16
N ARG A 577 8.73 -9.98 -21.89
CA ARG A 577 7.78 -10.58 -20.96
C ARG A 577 6.82 -9.57 -20.33
N PHE A 578 7.22 -8.32 -20.13
CA PHE A 578 6.42 -7.32 -19.41
C PHE A 578 5.44 -6.58 -20.34
N LEU A 579 4.62 -7.35 -21.07
CA LEU A 579 3.67 -6.80 -22.06
C LEU A 579 2.65 -5.85 -21.44
N GLN A 580 2.27 -6.04 -20.17
CA GLN A 580 1.38 -5.12 -19.46
C GLN A 580 1.96 -3.69 -19.33
N ASP A 581 3.27 -3.53 -19.47
CA ASP A 581 3.96 -2.23 -19.39
C ASP A 581 4.38 -1.71 -20.77
N THR A 582 4.73 -2.60 -21.70
CA THR A 582 5.23 -2.20 -23.03
C THR A 582 4.12 -2.11 -24.09
N HIS A 583 3.04 -2.88 -23.95
CA HIS A 583 1.93 -3.01 -24.92
C HIS A 583 0.57 -2.87 -24.22
N ALA A 584 0.50 -1.97 -23.24
CA ALA A 584 -0.65 -1.79 -22.36
C ALA A 584 -1.96 -1.48 -23.11
N HIS A 585 -1.89 -0.62 -24.13
CA HIS A 585 -3.05 -0.21 -24.91
C HIS A 585 -3.54 -1.31 -25.85
N GLU A 586 -2.60 -2.03 -26.47
CA GLU A 586 -2.90 -3.17 -27.32
C GLU A 586 -3.55 -4.29 -26.51
N ILE A 587 -3.09 -4.55 -25.28
CA ILE A 587 -3.73 -5.50 -24.36
C ILE A 587 -5.14 -5.03 -23.99
N ALA A 588 -5.30 -3.75 -23.63
CA ALA A 588 -6.61 -3.20 -23.27
C ALA A 588 -7.61 -3.30 -24.43
N ALA A 589 -7.17 -3.19 -25.68
CA ALA A 589 -8.00 -3.32 -26.87
C ALA A 589 -8.47 -4.76 -27.19
N LEU A 590 -7.90 -5.78 -26.54
CA LEU A 590 -8.28 -7.19 -26.72
C LEU A 590 -9.44 -7.63 -25.82
N LEU A 591 -9.75 -6.83 -24.80
CA LEU A 591 -10.94 -6.95 -23.95
C LEU A 591 -12.11 -6.31 -24.66
#